data_AF-A0A960DSL9-F1
#
_entry.id   AF-A0A960DSL9-F1
#
_cell.length_a   1.000
_cell.length_b   1.000
_cell.length_c   1.000
_cell.angle_alpha   90.00
_cell.angle_beta   90.00
_cell.angle_gamma   90.00
#
_symmetry.space_group_name_H-M   'P 1'
#
loop_
_entity.id
_entity.type
_entity.pdbx_description
1 polymer ?
#
loop_
_entity_poly.entity_id
_entity_poly.type
_entity_poly.pdbx_seq_one_letter_code
_entity_poly.pdbx_strand_id
1 'polypeptide(L)'
;LTPEGERALLATVRPGELAASAAVIGFDEVVMLGYRDSGMKDSPANDHPECFHQAPLDDAVGRLVAIIRRERPQVIITYGDDQRGYPHPDHVKVHDISIPAFERAGDPGWYPEAGEPWQPLKLYYSVWSKARMVAVHEGMIRHRGESPYDQEWLDRPGHDHRITTKVHVGHYMWARSGALRAHATQVDPSEPWWFGLTDDQLAEVYPWEDWILARSLVGTPPEGTIEDDLFTGIRSNVEVGR
;
A
#
# COMPACT_ATOMS: atom_id res chain seq x y z
N LEU A 1 8.17 4.56 30.82
CA LEU A 1 9.25 3.57 30.56
C LEU A 1 10.50 4.33 30.16
N THR A 2 11.70 3.73 30.23
CA THR A 2 12.85 4.32 29.51
C THR A 2 12.59 4.24 27.99
N PRO A 3 13.22 5.06 27.14
CA PRO A 3 13.05 4.96 25.69
C PRO A 3 13.36 3.55 25.13
N GLU A 4 14.26 2.82 25.77
CA GLU A 4 14.57 1.43 25.44
C GLU A 4 13.47 0.47 25.88
N GLY A 5 12.93 0.66 27.09
CA GLY A 5 11.79 -0.13 27.58
C GLY A 5 10.52 0.12 26.78
N GLU A 6 10.31 1.33 26.28
CA GLU A 6 9.22 1.68 25.37
C GLU A 6 9.40 1.00 24.00
N ARG A 7 10.59 1.06 23.41
CA ARG A 7 10.89 0.34 22.15
C ARG A 7 10.70 -1.17 22.29
N ALA A 8 11.14 -1.76 23.40
CA ALA A 8 10.98 -3.18 23.67
C ALA A 8 9.50 -3.57 23.81
N LEU A 9 8.70 -2.74 24.48
CA LEU A 9 7.26 -2.95 24.60
C LEU A 9 6.56 -2.80 23.23
N LEU A 10 6.91 -1.79 22.43
CA LEU A 10 6.33 -1.63 21.09
C LEU A 10 6.64 -2.81 20.18
N ALA A 11 7.83 -3.43 20.30
CA ALA A 11 8.20 -4.61 19.54
C ALA A 11 7.34 -5.83 19.87
N THR A 12 6.77 -5.92 21.08
CA THR A 12 5.87 -7.02 21.48
C THR A 12 4.41 -6.72 21.19
N VAL A 13 4.00 -5.44 21.20
CA VAL A 13 2.60 -5.02 20.97
C VAL A 13 2.25 -4.94 19.49
N ARG A 14 3.09 -4.30 18.66
CA ARG A 14 2.78 -4.01 17.25
C ARG A 14 2.52 -5.25 16.37
N PRO A 15 3.12 -6.43 16.61
CA PRO A 15 2.74 -7.65 15.88
C PRO A 15 1.27 -8.06 16.10
N GLY A 16 0.75 -7.88 17.32
CA GLY A 16 -0.66 -8.15 17.64
C GLY A 16 -1.59 -7.15 16.96
N GLU A 17 -1.20 -5.88 16.91
CA GLU A 17 -1.94 -4.83 16.20
C GLU A 17 -2.01 -5.11 14.69
N LEU A 18 -0.88 -5.50 14.08
CA LEU A 18 -0.84 -5.87 12.66
C LEU A 18 -1.73 -7.08 12.37
N ALA A 19 -1.68 -8.12 13.22
CA ALA A 19 -2.53 -9.30 13.07
C ALA A 19 -4.02 -8.95 13.17
N ALA A 20 -4.39 -8.09 14.13
CA ALA A 20 -5.78 -7.61 14.26
C ALA A 20 -6.21 -6.76 13.05
N SER A 21 -5.34 -5.88 12.57
CA SER A 21 -5.57 -5.05 11.38
C SER A 21 -5.82 -5.91 10.13
N ALA A 22 -4.93 -6.87 9.87
CA ALA A 22 -5.05 -7.80 8.75
C ALA A 22 -6.33 -8.66 8.83
N ALA A 23 -6.69 -9.12 10.02
CA ALA A 23 -7.92 -9.89 10.23
C ALA A 23 -9.19 -9.06 9.97
N VAL A 24 -9.19 -7.76 10.31
CA VAL A 24 -10.31 -6.86 9.99
C VAL A 24 -10.46 -6.66 8.49
N ILE A 25 -9.35 -6.47 7.76
CA ILE A 25 -9.40 -6.34 6.30
C ILE A 25 -9.83 -7.65 5.63
N GLY A 26 -9.48 -8.78 6.24
CA GLY A 26 -9.76 -10.12 5.73
C GLY A 26 -8.62 -10.69 4.89
N PHE A 27 -7.37 -10.34 5.18
CA PHE A 27 -6.21 -10.98 4.56
C PHE A 27 -6.04 -12.42 5.04
N ASP A 28 -5.78 -13.33 4.10
CA ASP A 28 -5.54 -14.76 4.41
C ASP A 28 -4.21 -14.99 5.12
N GLU A 29 -3.15 -14.24 4.75
CA GLU A 29 -1.81 -14.38 5.31
C GLU A 29 -1.09 -13.02 5.39
N VAL A 30 -0.31 -12.83 6.45
CA VAL A 30 0.67 -11.74 6.57
C VAL A 30 2.07 -12.35 6.58
N VAL A 31 2.87 -12.04 5.57
CA VAL A 31 4.26 -12.53 5.47
C VAL A 31 5.23 -11.43 5.83
N MET A 32 5.99 -11.63 6.92
CA MET A 32 7.05 -10.71 7.33
C MET A 32 8.35 -11.06 6.58
N LEU A 33 8.94 -10.10 5.85
CA LEU A 33 10.22 -10.32 5.15
C LEU A 33 11.43 -10.50 6.07
N GLY A 34 11.26 -10.22 7.37
CA GLY A 34 12.26 -10.45 8.42
C GLY A 34 13.30 -9.33 8.57
N TYR A 35 12.99 -8.12 8.11
CA TYR A 35 13.85 -6.95 8.28
C TYR A 35 13.37 -6.05 9.40
N ARG A 36 14.30 -5.32 10.02
CA ARG A 36 14.00 -4.30 11.01
C ARG A 36 13.51 -3.02 10.31
N ASP A 37 12.57 -2.31 10.95
CA ASP A 37 12.15 -0.95 10.57
C ASP A 37 13.37 -0.02 10.53
N SER A 38 13.52 0.72 9.43
CA SER A 38 14.66 1.62 9.21
C SER A 38 14.52 2.97 9.88
N GLY A 39 13.35 3.28 10.43
CA GLY A 39 13.00 4.61 10.89
C GLY A 39 13.05 5.65 9.78
N MET A 40 12.93 6.92 10.19
CA MET A 40 13.00 8.05 9.26
C MET A 40 14.41 8.19 8.69
N LYS A 41 14.48 8.77 7.48
CA LYS A 41 15.72 9.17 6.83
C LYS A 41 16.58 9.99 7.80
N ASP A 42 17.89 9.75 7.77
CA ASP A 42 18.92 10.44 8.58
C ASP A 42 18.76 10.22 10.11
N SER A 43 17.90 9.29 10.54
CA SER A 43 17.81 8.88 11.95
C SER A 43 18.83 7.77 12.28
N PRO A 44 19.28 7.63 13.54
CA PRO A 44 20.23 6.57 13.93
C PRO A 44 19.74 5.14 13.66
N ALA A 45 18.42 4.93 13.53
CA ALA A 45 17.87 3.62 13.18
C ALA A 45 18.19 3.23 11.72
N ASN A 46 18.42 4.20 10.86
CA ASN A 46 18.69 4.02 9.44
C ASN A 46 20.10 3.46 9.19
N ASP A 47 21.02 3.63 10.15
CA ASP A 47 22.39 3.08 10.12
C ASP A 47 22.47 1.64 10.67
N HIS A 48 21.36 1.08 11.16
CA HIS A 48 21.37 -0.26 11.73
C HIS A 48 21.53 -1.33 10.63
N PRO A 49 22.51 -2.24 10.70
CA PRO A 49 22.82 -3.17 9.59
C PRO A 49 21.69 -4.14 9.27
N GLU A 50 20.81 -4.44 10.23
CA GLU A 50 19.64 -5.30 10.03
C GLU A 50 18.37 -4.56 9.54
N CYS A 51 18.43 -3.23 9.36
CA CYS A 51 17.26 -2.50 8.88
C CYS A 51 17.03 -2.70 7.38
N PHE A 52 15.77 -2.61 6.96
CA PHE A 52 15.38 -2.95 5.60
C PHE A 52 16.04 -2.07 4.55
N HIS A 53 16.27 -0.79 4.86
CA HIS A 53 16.98 0.14 4.00
C HIS A 53 18.39 -0.34 3.65
N GLN A 54 19.11 -0.91 4.65
CA GLN A 54 20.48 -1.42 4.53
C GLN A 54 20.56 -2.81 3.89
N ALA A 55 19.44 -3.53 3.75
CA ALA A 55 19.43 -4.87 3.17
C ALA A 55 19.98 -4.85 1.72
N PRO A 56 20.85 -5.80 1.33
CA PRO A 56 21.25 -5.96 -0.06
C PRO A 56 20.01 -6.10 -0.95
N LEU A 57 19.97 -5.33 -2.04
CA LEU A 57 18.78 -5.26 -2.89
C LEU A 57 18.40 -6.65 -3.40
N ASP A 58 19.38 -7.42 -3.88
CA ASP A 58 19.14 -8.73 -4.48
C ASP A 58 18.59 -9.76 -3.48
N ASP A 59 19.07 -9.74 -2.23
CA ASP A 59 18.55 -10.60 -1.16
C ASP A 59 17.08 -10.30 -0.85
N ALA A 60 16.72 -9.03 -0.77
CA ALA A 60 15.35 -8.60 -0.51
C ALA A 60 14.41 -8.94 -1.68
N VAL A 61 14.88 -8.78 -2.92
CA VAL A 61 14.16 -9.20 -4.13
C VAL A 61 13.95 -10.71 -4.13
N GLY A 62 14.98 -11.51 -3.83
CA GLY A 62 14.87 -12.97 -3.78
C GLY A 62 13.84 -13.45 -2.77
N ARG A 63 13.78 -12.82 -1.59
CA ARG A 63 12.73 -13.11 -0.59
C ARG A 63 11.33 -12.82 -1.11
N LEU A 64 11.12 -11.69 -1.80
CA LEU A 64 9.83 -11.34 -2.37
C LEU A 64 9.46 -12.26 -3.55
N VAL A 65 10.42 -12.65 -4.39
CA VAL A 65 10.21 -13.61 -5.49
C VAL A 65 9.75 -14.97 -4.94
N ALA A 66 10.34 -15.47 -3.86
CA ALA A 66 9.91 -16.72 -3.24
C ALA A 66 8.44 -16.68 -2.80
N ILE A 67 7.98 -15.53 -2.27
CA ILE A 67 6.57 -15.33 -1.90
C ILE A 67 5.69 -15.27 -3.15
N ILE A 68 6.10 -14.51 -4.18
CA ILE A 68 5.34 -14.41 -5.44
C ILE A 68 5.16 -15.79 -6.09
N ARG A 69 6.21 -16.62 -6.13
CA ARG A 69 6.15 -17.97 -6.72
C ARG A 69 5.30 -18.94 -5.91
N ARG A 70 5.29 -18.79 -4.58
CA ARG A 70 4.44 -19.55 -3.66
C ARG A 70 2.95 -19.18 -3.82
N GLU A 71 2.65 -17.88 -3.77
CA GLU A 71 1.26 -17.36 -3.76
C GLU A 71 0.65 -17.23 -5.15
N ARG A 72 1.48 -17.14 -6.19
CA ARG A 72 1.07 -16.99 -7.58
C ARG A 72 0.07 -15.82 -7.79
N PRO A 73 0.37 -14.60 -7.30
CA PRO A 73 -0.55 -13.48 -7.43
C PRO A 73 -0.69 -13.04 -8.89
N GLN A 74 -1.92 -12.75 -9.31
CA GLN A 74 -2.19 -12.17 -10.63
C GLN A 74 -1.86 -10.66 -10.65
N VAL A 75 -2.02 -9.99 -9.51
CA VAL A 75 -1.87 -8.54 -9.33
C VAL A 75 -0.98 -8.28 -8.12
N ILE A 76 -0.04 -7.33 -8.26
CA ILE A 76 0.77 -6.79 -7.17
C ILE A 76 0.42 -5.32 -6.96
N ILE A 77 0.31 -4.90 -5.70
CA ILE A 77 0.16 -3.48 -5.32
C ILE A 77 1.38 -3.10 -4.48
N THR A 78 1.97 -1.94 -4.76
CA THR A 78 3.15 -1.44 -4.04
C THR A 78 3.16 0.10 -3.99
N TYR A 79 4.19 0.69 -3.39
CA TYR A 79 4.35 2.16 -3.37
C TYR A 79 4.74 2.71 -4.74
N GLY A 80 4.38 3.98 -4.96
CA GLY A 80 4.69 4.69 -6.19
C GLY A 80 6.16 5.02 -6.38
N ASP A 81 6.50 5.36 -7.62
CA ASP A 81 7.81 5.88 -8.05
C ASP A 81 8.04 7.35 -7.64
N ASP A 82 6.97 8.09 -7.33
CA ASP A 82 7.02 9.45 -6.82
C ASP A 82 6.68 9.48 -5.33
N GLN A 83 7.71 9.50 -4.50
CA GLN A 83 7.58 9.51 -3.04
C GLN A 83 8.08 10.83 -2.42
N ARG A 84 8.17 11.92 -3.21
CA ARG A 84 8.70 13.19 -2.71
C ARG A 84 7.89 13.77 -1.54
N GLY A 85 6.59 13.48 -1.48
CA GLY A 85 5.71 13.94 -0.40
C GLY A 85 5.93 13.24 0.94
N TYR A 86 6.43 12.01 0.94
CA TYR A 86 6.75 11.25 2.16
C TYR A 86 7.86 10.22 1.87
N PRO A 87 9.14 10.65 1.85
CA PRO A 87 10.26 9.82 1.42
C PRO A 87 10.76 8.91 2.54
N HIS A 88 9.88 8.09 3.12
CA HIS A 88 10.26 7.11 4.15
C HIS A 88 11.19 6.05 3.51
N PRO A 89 12.39 5.79 4.08
CA PRO A 89 13.37 4.87 3.49
C PRO A 89 12.78 3.50 3.14
N ASP A 90 11.91 2.96 4.00
CA ASP A 90 11.28 1.66 3.76
C ASP A 90 10.23 1.68 2.64
N HIS A 91 9.49 2.77 2.44
CA HIS A 91 8.55 2.85 1.31
C HIS A 91 9.29 2.90 -0.04
N VAL A 92 10.42 3.60 -0.07
CA VAL A 92 11.32 3.62 -1.23
C VAL A 92 11.88 2.22 -1.48
N LYS A 93 12.38 1.56 -0.43
CA LYS A 93 12.92 0.21 -0.55
C LYS A 93 11.87 -0.82 -0.98
N VAL A 94 10.64 -0.75 -0.48
CA VAL A 94 9.53 -1.61 -0.91
C VAL A 94 9.26 -1.41 -2.41
N HIS A 95 9.21 -0.16 -2.90
CA HIS A 95 9.10 0.11 -4.33
C HIS A 95 10.26 -0.52 -5.11
N ASP A 96 11.50 -0.24 -4.70
CA ASP A 96 12.73 -0.68 -5.38
C ASP A 96 12.85 -2.19 -5.50
N ILE A 97 12.36 -2.96 -4.51
CA ILE A 97 12.36 -4.43 -4.60
C ILE A 97 11.17 -4.97 -5.39
N SER A 98 10.03 -4.26 -5.40
CA SER A 98 8.80 -4.75 -6.03
C SER A 98 8.90 -4.80 -7.55
N ILE A 99 9.58 -3.83 -8.16
CA ILE A 99 9.75 -3.75 -9.62
C ILE A 99 10.56 -4.95 -10.15
N PRO A 100 11.80 -5.19 -9.72
CA PRO A 100 12.55 -6.36 -10.17
C PRO A 100 11.91 -7.67 -9.71
N ALA A 101 11.24 -7.73 -8.54
CA ALA A 101 10.56 -8.97 -8.12
C ALA A 101 9.41 -9.35 -9.07
N PHE A 102 8.63 -8.37 -9.55
CA PHE A 102 7.58 -8.60 -10.55
C PHE A 102 8.14 -9.20 -11.84
N GLU A 103 9.29 -8.72 -12.30
CA GLU A 103 9.92 -9.19 -13.54
C GLU A 103 10.62 -10.55 -13.35
N ARG A 104 11.37 -10.72 -12.27
CA ARG A 104 12.19 -11.91 -12.01
C ARG A 104 11.39 -13.11 -11.52
N ALA A 105 10.21 -12.91 -10.96
CA ALA A 105 9.38 -14.03 -10.50
C ALA A 105 9.00 -14.98 -11.65
N GLY A 106 8.81 -14.46 -12.86
CA GLY A 106 8.48 -15.24 -14.06
C GLY A 106 9.69 -15.84 -14.79
N ASP A 107 10.92 -15.51 -14.40
CA ASP A 107 12.14 -15.96 -15.08
C ASP A 107 12.84 -17.10 -14.30
N PRO A 108 12.96 -18.33 -14.88
CA PRO A 108 13.63 -19.44 -14.21
C PRO A 108 15.14 -19.25 -13.97
N GLY A 109 15.78 -18.29 -14.64
CA GLY A 109 17.20 -17.97 -14.44
C GLY A 109 17.46 -17.22 -13.13
N TRP A 110 16.44 -16.57 -12.56
CA TRP A 110 16.53 -15.84 -11.29
C TRP A 110 16.00 -16.70 -10.14
N TYR A 111 16.77 -16.76 -9.04
CA TYR A 111 16.41 -17.49 -7.81
C TYR A 111 15.85 -18.91 -8.07
N PRO A 112 16.60 -19.81 -8.73
CA PRO A 112 16.11 -21.15 -9.09
C PRO A 112 15.66 -21.97 -7.88
N GLU A 113 16.17 -21.68 -6.69
CA GLU A 113 15.77 -22.29 -5.42
C GLU A 113 14.44 -21.78 -4.86
N ALA A 114 13.88 -20.69 -5.40
CA ALA A 114 12.67 -20.04 -4.90
C ALA A 114 11.35 -20.69 -5.39
N GLY A 115 11.42 -21.88 -5.98
CA GLY A 115 10.28 -22.61 -6.53
C GLY A 115 9.99 -22.29 -8.00
N GLU A 116 8.91 -22.88 -8.51
CA GLU A 116 8.49 -22.76 -9.92
C GLU A 116 8.22 -21.30 -10.31
N PRO A 117 8.68 -20.84 -11.49
CA PRO A 117 8.42 -19.49 -11.96
C PRO A 117 6.93 -19.15 -12.02
N TRP A 118 6.61 -17.91 -11.66
CA TRP A 118 5.27 -17.35 -11.77
C TRP A 118 5.36 -15.90 -12.18
N GLN A 119 4.66 -15.52 -13.26
CA GLN A 119 4.62 -14.15 -13.74
C GLN A 119 3.31 -13.48 -13.31
N PRO A 120 3.33 -12.54 -12.34
CA PRO A 120 2.20 -11.65 -12.12
C PRO A 120 1.90 -10.84 -13.39
N LEU A 121 0.63 -10.52 -13.62
CA LEU A 121 0.17 -9.93 -14.87
C LEU A 121 0.05 -8.41 -14.79
N LYS A 122 -0.22 -7.84 -13.60
CA LYS A 122 -0.34 -6.39 -13.38
C LYS A 122 0.34 -5.96 -12.10
N LEU A 123 0.93 -4.76 -12.13
CA LEU A 123 1.51 -4.09 -10.98
C LEU A 123 0.93 -2.69 -10.87
N TYR A 124 0.42 -2.34 -9.70
CA TYR A 124 -0.18 -1.05 -9.39
C TYR A 124 0.61 -0.31 -8.30
N TYR A 125 0.62 1.01 -8.42
CA TYR A 125 1.07 1.89 -7.35
C TYR A 125 -0.11 2.47 -6.58
N SER A 126 0.01 2.45 -5.25
CA SER A 126 -0.76 3.35 -4.39
C SER A 126 -0.41 4.80 -4.71
N VAL A 127 -1.41 5.69 -4.68
CA VAL A 127 -1.21 7.11 -5.04
C VAL A 127 -1.95 8.04 -4.09
N TRP A 128 -1.33 9.19 -3.79
CA TRP A 128 -2.01 10.29 -3.13
C TRP A 128 -2.90 11.03 -4.13
N SER A 129 -4.22 10.92 -3.96
CA SER A 129 -5.19 11.65 -4.78
C SER A 129 -5.55 13.00 -4.14
N LYS A 130 -5.36 14.08 -4.92
CA LYS A 130 -5.77 15.42 -4.51
C LYS A 130 -7.29 15.53 -4.53
N ALA A 131 -7.95 14.97 -5.53
CA ALA A 131 -9.41 14.90 -5.60
C ALA A 131 -10.01 14.23 -4.35
N ARG A 132 -9.44 13.10 -3.89
CA ARG A 132 -9.88 12.47 -2.63
C ARG A 132 -9.71 13.41 -1.44
N MET A 133 -8.51 13.98 -1.27
CA MET A 133 -8.22 14.86 -0.14
C MET A 133 -9.17 16.07 -0.12
N VAL A 134 -9.42 16.71 -1.26
CA VAL A 134 -10.36 17.84 -1.38
C VAL A 134 -11.79 17.41 -1.05
N ALA A 135 -12.27 16.27 -1.58
CA ALA A 135 -13.60 15.77 -1.28
C ALA A 135 -13.80 15.47 0.22
N VAL A 136 -12.78 14.90 0.87
CA VAL A 136 -12.80 14.62 2.32
C VAL A 136 -12.72 15.93 3.12
N HIS A 137 -11.88 16.89 2.71
CA HIS A 137 -11.81 18.23 3.30
C HIS A 137 -13.19 18.91 3.27
N GLU A 138 -13.82 19.01 2.10
CA GLU A 138 -15.14 19.62 1.94
C GLU A 138 -16.22 18.87 2.72
N GLY A 139 -16.15 17.53 2.74
CA GLY A 139 -17.02 16.69 3.56
C GLY A 139 -16.94 17.06 5.04
N MET A 140 -15.74 17.20 5.59
CA MET A 140 -15.55 17.57 6.99
C MET A 140 -16.04 18.99 7.27
N ILE A 141 -15.79 19.95 6.38
CA ILE A 141 -16.37 21.30 6.50
C ILE A 141 -17.90 21.23 6.55
N ARG A 142 -18.55 20.45 5.67
CA ARG A 142 -20.01 20.31 5.64
C ARG A 142 -20.59 19.66 6.90
N HIS A 143 -19.95 18.60 7.42
CA HIS A 143 -20.49 17.84 8.55
C HIS A 143 -20.03 18.33 9.92
N ARG A 144 -18.90 19.02 10.01
CA ARG A 144 -18.26 19.42 11.28
C ARG A 144 -17.93 20.91 11.38
N GLY A 145 -17.98 21.65 10.27
CA GLY A 145 -17.63 23.07 10.23
C GLY A 145 -16.13 23.38 10.18
N GLU A 146 -15.28 22.36 10.31
CA GLU A 146 -13.82 22.49 10.27
C GLU A 146 -13.17 21.26 9.61
N SER A 147 -11.89 21.39 9.24
CA SER A 147 -11.12 20.36 8.56
C SER A 147 -9.63 20.49 8.94
N PRO A 148 -8.91 19.38 9.18
CA PRO A 148 -7.48 19.39 9.51
C PRO A 148 -6.58 19.70 8.30
N TYR A 149 -7.11 19.71 7.07
CA TYR A 149 -6.34 20.07 5.88
C TYR A 149 -6.31 21.60 5.73
N ASP A 150 -5.13 22.19 5.93
CA ASP A 150 -4.87 23.62 5.75
C ASP A 150 -4.59 23.99 4.28
N GLN A 151 -4.29 25.27 4.05
CA GLN A 151 -3.99 25.78 2.71
C GLN A 151 -2.72 25.13 2.11
N GLU A 152 -1.72 24.79 2.92
CA GLU A 152 -0.53 24.09 2.42
C GLU A 152 -0.89 22.73 1.84
N TRP A 153 -1.79 21.99 2.49
CA TRP A 153 -2.31 20.73 1.94
C TRP A 153 -3.10 20.94 0.65
N LEU A 154 -3.94 21.97 0.59
CA LEU A 154 -4.73 22.30 -0.60
C LEU A 154 -3.86 22.75 -1.79
N ASP A 155 -2.73 23.38 -1.53
CA ASP A 155 -1.80 23.86 -2.55
C ASP A 155 -0.86 22.77 -3.07
N ARG A 156 -0.72 21.64 -2.36
CA ARG A 156 0.13 20.53 -2.81
C ARG A 156 -0.28 20.05 -4.20
N PRO A 157 0.67 19.84 -5.13
CA PRO A 157 0.38 19.28 -6.44
C PRO A 157 -0.08 17.82 -6.29
N GLY A 158 -1.17 17.48 -6.97
CA GLY A 158 -1.71 16.12 -7.01
C GLY A 158 -1.06 15.23 -8.06
N HIS A 159 -1.25 13.93 -7.89
CA HIS A 159 -0.90 12.92 -8.89
C HIS A 159 -2.12 12.43 -9.68
N ASP A 160 -3.25 13.14 -9.61
CA ASP A 160 -4.52 12.68 -10.17
C ASP A 160 -4.46 12.40 -11.68
N HIS A 161 -3.64 13.15 -12.42
CA HIS A 161 -3.41 12.95 -13.86
C HIS A 161 -2.75 11.62 -14.21
N ARG A 162 -2.18 10.91 -13.22
CA ARG A 162 -1.56 9.59 -13.38
C ARG A 162 -2.52 8.45 -13.00
N ILE A 163 -3.64 8.76 -12.35
CA ILE A 163 -4.62 7.74 -11.91
C ILE A 163 -5.19 7.09 -13.16
N THR A 164 -5.12 5.77 -13.19
CA THR A 164 -5.61 4.93 -14.30
C THR A 164 -6.68 3.95 -13.85
N THR A 165 -6.87 3.78 -12.54
CA THR A 165 -7.80 2.82 -11.96
C THR A 165 -8.44 3.38 -10.69
N LYS A 166 -9.76 3.21 -10.54
CA LYS A 166 -10.57 3.60 -9.39
C LYS A 166 -11.48 2.45 -8.96
N VAL A 167 -11.15 1.79 -7.85
CA VAL A 167 -11.94 0.69 -7.31
C VAL A 167 -12.98 1.24 -6.34
N HIS A 168 -14.27 0.94 -6.54
CA HIS A 168 -15.31 1.38 -5.62
C HIS A 168 -15.29 0.52 -4.34
N VAL A 169 -14.91 1.14 -3.21
CA VAL A 169 -14.77 0.51 -1.90
C VAL A 169 -15.77 1.02 -0.86
N GLY A 170 -16.76 1.84 -1.24
CA GLY A 170 -17.70 2.48 -0.30
C GLY A 170 -18.36 1.52 0.71
N HIS A 171 -18.66 0.29 0.32
CA HIS A 171 -19.28 -0.71 1.20
C HIS A 171 -18.30 -1.36 2.20
N TYR A 172 -17.01 -1.04 2.09
CA TYR A 172 -15.90 -1.64 2.85
C TYR A 172 -15.14 -0.62 3.69
N MET A 173 -15.66 0.60 3.85
CA MET A 173 -15.00 1.63 4.69
C MET A 173 -14.79 1.18 6.15
N TRP A 174 -15.64 0.26 6.65
CA TRP A 174 -15.48 -0.38 7.94
C TRP A 174 -14.15 -1.13 8.08
N ALA A 175 -13.65 -1.74 7.00
CA ALA A 175 -12.37 -2.45 7.01
C ALA A 175 -11.21 -1.47 7.16
N ARG A 176 -11.23 -0.34 6.43
CA ARG A 176 -10.26 0.74 6.59
C ARG A 176 -10.23 1.26 8.03
N SER A 177 -11.39 1.68 8.54
CA SER A 177 -11.45 2.33 9.86
C SER A 177 -11.19 1.34 11.00
N GLY A 178 -11.62 0.08 10.88
CA GLY A 178 -11.30 -0.96 11.85
C GLY A 178 -9.80 -1.33 11.84
N ALA A 179 -9.19 -1.43 10.66
CA ALA A 179 -7.75 -1.68 10.52
C ALA A 179 -6.90 -0.55 11.12
N LEU A 180 -7.27 0.71 10.86
CA LEU A 180 -6.61 1.87 11.47
C LEU A 180 -6.71 1.84 13.00
N ARG A 181 -7.88 1.54 13.56
CA ARG A 181 -8.08 1.45 15.02
C ARG A 181 -7.32 0.29 15.66
N ALA A 182 -7.05 -0.78 14.92
CA ALA A 182 -6.25 -1.90 15.42
C ALA A 182 -4.80 -1.48 15.70
N HIS A 183 -4.27 -0.47 15.02
CA HIS A 183 -2.95 0.12 15.27
C HIS A 183 -2.97 1.18 16.38
N ALA A 184 -3.47 0.82 17.56
CA ALA A 184 -3.71 1.74 18.68
C ALA A 184 -2.45 2.50 19.16
N THR A 185 -1.25 1.91 19.03
CA THR A 185 0.00 2.60 19.35
C THR A 185 0.47 3.60 18.29
N GLN A 186 -0.14 3.61 17.09
CA GLN A 186 0.29 4.42 15.95
C GLN A 186 -0.79 5.41 15.47
N VAL A 187 -2.06 5.09 15.71
CA VAL A 187 -3.20 5.86 15.23
C VAL A 187 -4.05 6.26 16.44
N ASP A 188 -4.13 7.57 16.70
CA ASP A 188 -5.05 8.10 17.70
C ASP A 188 -6.49 7.95 17.19
N PRO A 189 -7.38 7.23 17.90
CA PRO A 189 -8.77 7.02 17.48
C PRO A 189 -9.62 8.32 17.48
N SER A 190 -9.11 9.40 18.07
CA SER A 190 -9.74 10.72 18.09
C SER A 190 -9.25 11.66 16.99
N GLU A 191 -8.20 11.29 16.25
CA GLU A 191 -7.56 12.13 15.24
C GLU A 191 -8.51 12.42 14.05
N PRO A 192 -8.95 13.68 13.85
CA PRO A 192 -9.86 14.05 12.77
C PRO A 192 -9.31 13.75 11.37
N TRP A 193 -7.98 13.73 11.19
CA TRP A 193 -7.37 13.31 9.93
C TRP A 193 -7.80 11.90 9.48
N TRP A 194 -7.97 10.98 10.44
CA TRP A 194 -8.37 9.60 10.15
C TRP A 194 -9.87 9.35 10.28
N PHE A 195 -10.50 9.98 11.29
CA PHE A 195 -11.86 9.69 11.76
C PHE A 195 -12.78 10.93 11.79
N GLY A 196 -12.43 11.97 11.04
CA GLY A 196 -13.23 13.19 10.86
C GLY A 196 -14.53 12.97 10.09
N LEU A 197 -14.69 11.87 9.38
CA LEU A 197 -15.97 11.43 8.80
C LEU A 197 -16.29 10.03 9.31
N THR A 198 -17.58 9.71 9.46
CA THR A 198 -18.01 8.32 9.64
C THR A 198 -17.74 7.51 8.37
N ASP A 199 -17.76 6.19 8.47
CA ASP A 199 -17.55 5.32 7.30
C ASP A 199 -18.59 5.59 6.18
N ASP A 200 -19.86 5.81 6.56
CA ASP A 200 -20.92 6.17 5.61
C ASP A 200 -20.69 7.55 4.98
N GLN A 201 -20.27 8.54 5.76
CA GLN A 201 -19.94 9.88 5.25
C GLN A 201 -18.73 9.83 4.31
N LEU A 202 -17.71 9.04 4.65
CA LEU A 202 -16.52 8.87 3.81
C LEU A 202 -16.88 8.19 2.49
N ALA A 203 -17.75 7.17 2.54
CA ALA A 203 -18.29 6.50 1.35
C ALA A 203 -19.17 7.44 0.50
N GLU A 204 -19.88 8.39 1.10
CA GLU A 204 -20.65 9.39 0.35
C GLU A 204 -19.75 10.37 -0.39
N VAL A 205 -18.68 10.87 0.25
CA VAL A 205 -17.83 11.91 -0.35
C VAL A 205 -16.82 11.36 -1.35
N TYR A 206 -16.28 10.17 -1.11
CA TYR A 206 -15.28 9.56 -2.00
C TYR A 206 -15.23 8.03 -1.83
N PRO A 207 -16.14 7.27 -2.48
CA PRO A 207 -16.22 5.82 -2.35
C PRO A 207 -15.14 5.03 -3.09
N TRP A 208 -14.04 5.66 -3.53
CA TRP A 208 -13.03 5.01 -4.38
C TRP A 208 -11.65 4.91 -3.73
N GLU A 209 -10.95 3.83 -4.05
CA GLU A 209 -9.48 3.78 -3.99
C GLU A 209 -8.86 3.96 -5.37
N ASP A 210 -7.85 4.81 -5.44
CA ASP A 210 -7.19 5.27 -6.66
C ASP A 210 -5.84 4.58 -6.81
N TRP A 211 -5.53 4.16 -8.04
CA TRP A 211 -4.31 3.45 -8.36
C TRP A 211 -3.70 3.91 -9.68
N ILE A 212 -2.40 3.71 -9.82
CA ILE A 212 -1.66 3.88 -11.07
C ILE A 212 -1.23 2.49 -11.56
N LEU A 213 -1.69 2.08 -12.73
CA LEU A 213 -1.19 0.91 -13.44
C LEU A 213 0.26 1.17 -13.89
N ALA A 214 1.21 0.54 -13.23
CA ALA A 214 2.64 0.74 -13.48
C ALA A 214 3.21 -0.27 -14.48
N ARG A 215 2.71 -1.51 -14.47
CA ARG A 215 3.04 -2.57 -15.43
C ARG A 215 1.80 -3.38 -15.74
N SER A 216 1.64 -3.77 -17.01
CA SER A 216 0.60 -4.69 -17.43
C SER A 216 1.11 -5.56 -18.58
N LEU A 217 0.87 -6.87 -18.45
CA LEU A 217 1.09 -7.86 -19.50
C LEU A 217 -0.21 -8.25 -20.22
N VAL A 218 -1.32 -7.59 -19.88
CA VAL A 218 -2.67 -7.84 -20.43
C VAL A 218 -3.26 -6.60 -21.11
N GLY A 219 -2.40 -5.67 -21.52
CA GLY A 219 -2.79 -4.39 -22.13
C GLY A 219 -3.08 -3.29 -21.11
N THR A 220 -3.27 -2.08 -21.61
CA THR A 220 -3.58 -0.89 -20.80
C THR A 220 -4.99 -0.40 -21.11
N PRO A 221 -5.61 0.38 -20.19
CA PRO A 221 -6.88 1.02 -20.46
C PRO A 221 -6.79 1.89 -21.71
N PRO A 222 -7.84 1.96 -22.55
CA PRO A 222 -7.92 2.95 -23.62
C PRO A 222 -7.69 4.37 -23.10
N GLU A 223 -7.13 5.23 -23.95
CA GLU A 223 -6.90 6.63 -23.60
C GLU A 223 -8.18 7.30 -23.09
N GLY A 224 -8.09 8.03 -21.97
CA GLY A 224 -9.21 8.71 -21.34
C GLY A 224 -10.17 7.81 -20.54
N THR A 225 -9.86 6.52 -20.40
CA THR A 225 -10.64 5.59 -19.56
C THR A 225 -9.93 5.29 -18.24
N ILE A 226 -10.73 4.92 -17.24
CA ILE A 226 -10.27 4.50 -15.91
C ILE A 226 -10.80 3.09 -15.67
N GLU A 227 -9.94 2.17 -15.24
CA GLU A 227 -10.40 0.84 -14.81
C GLU A 227 -11.18 0.94 -13.50
N ASP A 228 -12.19 0.10 -13.32
CA ASP A 228 -12.92 -0.08 -12.07
C ASP A 228 -12.59 -1.41 -11.36
N ASP A 229 -11.79 -2.25 -12.02
CA ASP A 229 -11.35 -3.56 -11.52
C ASP A 229 -9.85 -3.77 -11.81
N LEU A 230 -9.08 -4.06 -10.75
CA LEU A 230 -7.64 -4.37 -10.84
C LEU A 230 -7.36 -5.61 -11.72
N PHE A 231 -8.34 -6.47 -11.93
CA PHE A 231 -8.24 -7.69 -12.73
C PHE A 231 -8.72 -7.51 -14.18
N THR A 232 -9.03 -6.28 -14.60
CA THR A 232 -9.37 -5.97 -16.00
C THR A 232 -8.29 -6.50 -16.94
N GLY A 233 -8.70 -7.24 -17.98
CA GLY A 233 -7.83 -7.91 -18.95
C GLY A 233 -7.32 -9.29 -18.49
N ILE A 234 -7.35 -9.62 -17.21
CA ILE A 234 -6.88 -10.92 -16.68
C ILE A 234 -7.98 -11.98 -16.81
N ARG A 235 -9.20 -11.68 -16.31
CA ARG A 235 -10.31 -12.65 -16.26
C ARG A 235 -10.84 -13.03 -17.64
N SER A 236 -10.73 -12.13 -18.62
CA SER A 236 -11.15 -12.34 -20.01
C SER A 236 -10.22 -13.25 -20.82
N ASN A 237 -9.00 -13.54 -20.34
CA ASN A 237 -8.03 -14.42 -21.00
C ASN A 237 -8.10 -15.88 -20.53
N VAL A 238 -9.06 -16.21 -19.66
CA VAL A 238 -9.35 -17.60 -19.28
C VAL A 238 -10.45 -18.12 -20.20
N GLU A 239 -10.10 -18.49 -21.44
CA GLU A 239 -10.91 -19.47 -22.16
C GLU A 239 -10.79 -20.80 -21.40
N VAL A 240 -11.78 -21.10 -20.57
CA VAL A 240 -11.97 -22.45 -20.06
C VAL A 240 -12.36 -23.30 -21.28
N GLY A 241 -11.37 -23.95 -21.89
CA GLY A 241 -11.60 -25.01 -22.87
C GLY A 241 -12.58 -26.01 -22.26
N ARG A 242 -13.76 -26.10 -22.85
CA ARG A 242 -14.72 -27.19 -22.60
C ARG A 242 -14.29 -28.44 -23.33
#